data_AF-A0A482XQM8-F1
#
_entry.id   AF-A0A482XQM8-F1
#
_cell.length_a   1.000
_cell.length_b   1.000
_cell.length_c   1.000
_cell.angle_alpha   90.00
_cell.angle_beta   90.00
_cell.angle_gamma   90.00
#
_symmetry.space_group_name_H-M   'P 1'
#
loop_
_entity.id
_entity.type
_entity.pdbx_description
1 polymer ?
#
loop_
_entity_poly.entity_id
_entity_poly.type
_entity_poly.pdbx_seq_one_letter_code
_entity_poly.pdbx_strand_id
1 'polypeptide(L)'
;MESLIKLWDNFQQRAYSTLQQVTATSPQVILWTNTLTEQKDVDRILDKRHYIIQVWTTANDERIKMLAKKGYRMIFSNHDALYLDCGFGGWVTDGNNWCSPYKTWQQIYSNDMSAILKNVTGSEYSPEMEQLAYGASATIWTEEIDEHSLDGRVWPRLAALAERLWTNPSTPWQEAEFRFLHHRERLVRQGIHPEALQPQWCRQNEGDCPDRRPRKPKK
;
A
#
# COMPACT_ATOMS: atom_id res chain seq x y z
N MET A 1 20.24 18.27 16.65
CA MET A 1 19.44 17.39 15.79
C MET A 1 20.31 16.69 14.74
N GLU A 2 21.25 17.39 14.10
CA GLU A 2 22.24 16.78 13.16
C GLU A 2 23.08 15.62 13.75
N SER A 3 23.36 15.64 15.06
CA SER A 3 24.17 14.59 15.70
C SER A 3 23.52 13.20 15.70
N LEU A 4 22.20 13.10 15.88
CA LEU A 4 21.48 11.83 15.89
C LEU A 4 21.29 11.27 14.48
N ILE A 5 21.06 12.13 13.49
CA ILE A 5 21.01 11.74 12.07
C ILE A 5 22.36 11.17 11.63
N LYS A 6 23.47 11.80 12.03
CA LYS A 6 24.81 11.26 11.75
C LYS A 6 25.06 9.91 12.42
N LEU A 7 24.57 9.72 13.64
CA LEU A 7 24.66 8.41 14.32
C LEU A 7 23.86 7.34 13.57
N TRP A 8 22.65 7.68 13.11
CA TRP A 8 21.82 6.78 12.32
C TRP A 8 22.44 6.46 10.96
N ASP A 9 22.96 7.45 10.24
CA ASP A 9 23.73 7.22 9.01
C ASP A 9 24.90 6.25 9.26
N ASN A 10 25.71 6.48 10.30
CA ASN A 10 26.81 5.58 10.64
C ASN A 10 26.34 4.14 10.90
N PHE A 11 25.24 3.98 11.63
CA PHE A 11 24.62 2.68 11.84
C PHE A 11 24.18 2.05 10.52
N GLN A 12 23.48 2.80 9.66
CA GLN A 12 22.95 2.32 8.39
C GLN A 12 24.07 1.88 7.44
N GLN A 13 25.16 2.64 7.34
CA GLN A 13 26.32 2.25 6.53
C GLN A 13 26.96 0.96 7.02
N ARG A 14 27.12 0.80 8.35
CA ARG A 14 27.68 -0.42 8.94
C ARG A 14 26.78 -1.62 8.70
N ALA A 15 25.47 -1.46 8.89
CA ALA A 15 24.49 -2.52 8.65
C ALA A 15 24.48 -2.96 7.17
N TYR A 16 24.52 -2.00 6.24
CA TYR A 16 24.59 -2.31 4.81
C TYR A 16 25.90 -3.01 4.44
N SER A 17 27.03 -2.57 4.99
CA SER A 17 28.33 -3.23 4.77
C SER A 17 28.33 -4.68 5.27
N THR A 18 27.77 -4.95 6.45
CA THR A 18 27.59 -6.31 6.95
C THR A 18 26.72 -7.15 6.01
N LEU A 19 25.62 -6.59 5.51
CA LEU A 19 24.75 -7.29 4.56
C LEU A 19 25.51 -7.65 3.28
N GLN A 20 26.28 -6.73 2.70
CA GLN A 20 27.10 -6.97 1.51
C GLN A 20 28.11 -8.11 1.72
N GLN A 21 28.71 -8.17 2.91
CA GLN A 21 29.65 -9.24 3.26
C GLN A 21 28.96 -10.61 3.32
N VAL A 22 27.78 -10.69 3.93
CA VAL A 22 27.02 -11.94 4.08
C VAL A 22 26.46 -12.42 2.74
N THR A 23 25.99 -11.51 1.89
CA THR A 23 25.37 -11.87 0.60
C THR A 23 26.38 -11.98 -0.55
N ALA A 24 27.65 -11.67 -0.30
CA ALA A 24 28.71 -11.58 -1.32
C ALA A 24 28.31 -10.77 -2.57
N THR A 25 27.46 -9.76 -2.40
CA THR A 25 26.83 -8.96 -3.46
C THR A 25 26.57 -7.54 -2.96
N SER A 26 26.07 -6.65 -3.82
CA SER A 26 25.53 -5.34 -3.45
C SER A 26 24.00 -5.36 -3.55
N PRO A 27 23.30 -5.92 -2.54
CA PRO A 27 21.86 -6.10 -2.62
C PRO A 27 21.12 -4.76 -2.58
N GLN A 28 19.92 -4.75 -3.14
CA GLN A 28 19.00 -3.62 -2.93
C GLN A 28 18.34 -3.77 -1.57
N VAL A 29 18.26 -2.67 -0.83
CA VAL A 29 17.69 -2.59 0.52
C VAL A 29 16.45 -1.72 0.49
N ILE A 30 15.45 -2.12 1.25
CA ILE A 30 14.21 -1.37 1.43
C ILE A 30 14.27 -0.66 2.79
N LEU A 31 13.99 0.63 2.82
CA LEU A 31 13.80 1.40 4.05
C LEU A 31 12.45 2.08 4.04
N TRP A 32 11.75 2.07 5.18
CA TRP A 32 10.53 2.84 5.35
C TRP A 32 10.79 4.34 5.26
N THR A 33 9.81 5.11 4.80
CA THR A 33 9.79 6.55 5.05
C THR A 33 9.87 6.83 6.54
N ASN A 34 10.87 7.60 6.93
CA ASN A 34 11.18 8.00 8.30
C ASN A 34 12.06 9.27 8.27
N THR A 35 12.41 9.78 9.45
CA THR A 35 13.20 11.00 9.59
C THR A 35 14.52 10.97 8.81
N LEU A 36 15.22 9.84 8.69
CA LEU A 36 16.44 9.71 7.88
C LEU A 36 16.17 9.89 6.38
N THR A 37 15.14 9.20 5.86
CA THR A 37 14.77 9.26 4.44
C THR A 37 14.14 10.60 4.03
N GLU A 38 13.69 11.39 5.01
CA GLU A 38 13.05 12.69 4.82
C GLU A 38 14.06 13.86 4.82
N GLN A 39 15.35 13.57 5.06
CA GLN A 39 16.38 14.61 5.05
C GLN A 39 16.51 15.25 3.67
N LYS A 40 16.70 16.57 3.65
CA LYS A 40 16.88 17.32 2.39
C LYS A 40 18.06 16.81 1.57
N ASP A 41 19.09 16.34 2.25
CA ASP A 41 20.32 15.77 1.70
C ASP A 41 20.38 14.24 1.81
N VAL A 42 19.22 13.57 1.82
CA VAL A 42 19.14 12.09 1.84
C VAL A 42 20.04 11.42 0.79
N ASP A 43 20.30 12.04 -0.37
CA ASP A 43 21.21 11.52 -1.41
C ASP A 43 22.68 11.43 -0.99
N ARG A 44 23.07 12.13 0.08
CA ARG A 44 24.41 12.01 0.70
C ARG A 44 24.48 10.84 1.68
N ILE A 45 23.33 10.38 2.16
CA ILE A 45 23.19 9.33 3.16
C ILE A 45 22.88 7.99 2.47
N LEU A 46 21.93 8.00 1.54
CA LEU A 46 21.40 6.83 0.85
C LEU A 46 21.68 6.94 -0.66
N ASP A 47 22.26 5.90 -1.24
CA ASP A 47 22.42 5.81 -2.69
C ASP A 47 21.16 5.15 -3.31
N LYS A 48 20.39 5.90 -4.09
CA LYS A 48 19.17 5.43 -4.79
C LYS A 48 19.35 4.19 -5.68
N ARG A 49 20.59 3.84 -6.05
CA ARG A 49 20.89 2.58 -6.76
C ARG A 49 20.73 1.35 -5.85
N HIS A 50 21.03 1.53 -4.56
CA HIS A 50 20.98 0.49 -3.54
C HIS A 50 19.72 0.57 -2.68
N TYR A 51 19.11 1.74 -2.54
CA TYR A 51 17.95 1.94 -1.66
C TYR A 51 16.65 2.14 -2.42
N ILE A 52 15.63 1.37 -2.03
CA ILE A 52 14.22 1.54 -2.40
C ILE A 52 13.48 2.03 -1.15
N ILE A 53 12.58 2.99 -1.30
CA ILE A 53 11.89 3.60 -0.16
C ILE A 53 10.46 3.07 -0.08
N GLN A 54 10.12 2.39 1.00
CA GLN A 54 8.74 1.95 1.25
C GLN A 54 7.96 3.07 1.94
N VAL A 55 7.01 3.64 1.22
CA VAL A 55 6.27 4.84 1.61
C VAL A 55 5.01 4.43 2.37
N TRP A 56 4.91 4.79 3.64
CA TRP A 56 3.69 4.55 4.42
C TRP A 56 2.86 5.81 4.68
N THR A 57 3.33 6.99 4.28
CA THR A 57 2.61 8.26 4.38
C THR A 57 1.33 8.25 3.56
N THR A 58 0.46 9.26 3.69
CA THR A 58 -0.75 9.34 2.88
C THR A 58 -0.45 9.55 1.39
N ALA A 59 -1.44 9.26 0.54
CA ALA A 59 -1.33 9.40 -0.91
C ALA A 59 -1.00 10.83 -1.41
N ASN A 60 -1.24 11.86 -0.59
CA ASN A 60 -1.02 13.26 -0.97
C ASN A 60 0.20 13.87 -0.29
N ASP A 61 1.09 13.06 0.29
CA ASP A 61 2.21 13.55 1.06
C ASP A 61 3.35 14.10 0.18
N GLU A 62 3.81 15.32 0.49
CA GLU A 62 4.91 15.99 -0.21
C GLU A 62 6.24 15.22 -0.14
N ARG A 63 6.40 14.30 0.82
CA ARG A 63 7.58 13.41 0.89
C ARG A 63 7.66 12.51 -0.34
N ILE A 64 6.53 12.09 -0.90
CA ILE A 64 6.49 11.30 -2.15
C ILE A 64 7.07 12.14 -3.30
N LYS A 65 6.64 13.39 -3.42
CA LYS A 65 7.17 14.34 -4.41
C LYS A 65 8.67 14.55 -4.23
N MET A 66 9.13 14.75 -3.00
CA MET A 66 10.54 14.95 -2.68
C MET A 66 11.39 13.74 -3.12
N LEU A 67 10.96 12.52 -2.79
CA LEU A 67 11.64 11.28 -3.18
C LEU A 67 11.62 11.08 -4.70
N ALA A 68 10.49 11.37 -5.35
CA ALA A 68 10.36 11.29 -6.80
C ALA A 68 11.34 12.24 -7.52
N LYS A 69 11.43 13.50 -7.07
CA LYS A 69 12.38 14.49 -7.61
C LYS A 69 13.84 14.07 -7.45
N LYS A 70 14.16 13.32 -6.40
CA LYS A 70 15.50 12.76 -6.18
C LYS A 70 15.75 11.47 -6.96
N GLY A 71 14.70 10.86 -7.53
CA GLY A 71 14.77 9.66 -8.34
C GLY A 71 14.86 8.37 -7.52
N TYR A 72 14.30 8.34 -6.31
CA TYR A 72 14.17 7.09 -5.55
C TYR A 72 13.02 6.26 -6.10
N ARG A 73 13.27 4.96 -6.26
CA ARG A 73 12.21 3.98 -6.44
C ARG A 73 11.45 3.80 -5.13
N MET A 74 10.14 3.68 -5.23
CA MET A 74 9.24 3.61 -4.10
C MET A 74 8.35 2.37 -4.17
N ILE A 75 8.15 1.73 -3.01
CA ILE A 75 7.10 0.74 -2.78
C ILE A 75 6.00 1.46 -1.99
N PHE A 76 4.81 1.56 -2.56
CA PHE A 76 3.70 2.25 -1.90
C PHE A 76 3.04 1.33 -0.86
N SER A 77 2.92 1.83 0.36
CA SER A 77 2.24 1.20 1.49
C SER A 77 1.45 2.26 2.27
N ASN A 78 0.91 3.25 1.54
CA ASN A 78 0.28 4.43 2.12
C ASN A 78 -0.84 4.05 3.10
N HIS A 79 -0.71 4.48 4.36
CA HIS A 79 -1.56 3.99 5.46
C HIS A 79 -3.03 4.41 5.33
N ASP A 80 -3.32 5.40 4.50
CA ASP A 80 -4.68 5.81 4.18
C ASP A 80 -5.41 4.79 3.32
N ALA A 81 -4.73 3.89 2.58
CA ALA A 81 -5.37 2.84 1.78
C ALA A 81 -4.86 1.41 2.02
N LEU A 82 -3.58 1.21 2.38
CA LEU A 82 -2.92 -0.10 2.29
C LEU A 82 -2.58 -0.75 3.65
N TYR A 83 -3.00 -0.15 4.76
CA TYR A 83 -2.85 -0.76 6.09
C TYR A 83 -4.09 -1.61 6.43
N LEU A 84 -3.91 -2.92 6.50
CA LEU A 84 -5.00 -3.89 6.66
C LEU A 84 -5.45 -4.06 8.13
N ASP A 85 -4.63 -3.60 9.08
CA ASP A 85 -4.87 -3.61 10.52
C ASP A 85 -5.82 -2.50 11.02
N CYS A 86 -6.04 -1.45 10.22
CA CYS A 86 -6.86 -0.31 10.62
C CYS A 86 -8.35 -0.62 10.80
N GLY A 87 -9.02 0.14 11.66
CA GLY A 87 -10.49 0.15 11.78
C GLY A 87 -11.06 -0.66 12.94
N PHE A 88 -10.20 -1.14 13.84
CA PHE A 88 -10.57 -1.92 15.02
C PHE A 88 -10.40 -1.07 16.28
N GLY A 89 -10.67 -1.66 17.46
CA GLY A 89 -10.53 -0.98 18.74
C GLY A 89 -9.09 -0.48 18.98
N GLY A 90 -8.94 0.51 19.84
CA GLY A 90 -7.61 0.83 20.37
C GLY A 90 -7.14 -0.28 21.32
N TRP A 91 -5.87 -0.68 21.21
CA TRP A 91 -5.28 -1.70 22.08
C TRP A 91 -4.59 -1.12 23.34
N VAL A 92 -4.32 0.19 23.37
CA VAL A 92 -3.79 0.92 24.55
C VAL A 92 -4.87 1.74 25.26
N THR A 93 -5.74 2.41 24.48
CA THR A 93 -6.76 3.34 24.98
C THR A 93 -8.11 3.01 24.35
N ASP A 94 -9.19 3.53 24.95
CA ASP A 94 -10.53 3.48 24.38
C ASP A 94 -10.59 4.12 22.97
N GLY A 95 -11.62 3.77 22.21
CA GLY A 95 -11.83 4.25 20.84
C GLY A 95 -11.36 3.25 19.78
N ASN A 96 -10.96 3.77 18.62
CA ASN A 96 -10.44 2.97 17.51
C ASN A 96 -8.92 3.11 17.40
N ASN A 97 -8.26 2.15 16.77
CA ASN A 97 -6.83 2.23 16.48
C ASN A 97 -6.48 3.41 15.56
N TRP A 98 -5.22 3.83 15.61
CA TRP A 98 -4.76 5.15 15.14
C TRP A 98 -5.00 5.42 13.65
N CYS A 99 -5.01 4.39 12.80
CA CYS A 99 -5.15 4.52 11.35
C CYS A 99 -6.58 4.27 10.85
N SER A 100 -7.54 4.19 11.75
CA SER A 100 -8.96 4.07 11.42
C SER A 100 -9.44 5.19 10.48
N PRO A 101 -10.45 4.93 9.60
CA PRO A 101 -11.31 3.75 9.56
C PRO A 101 -10.70 2.53 8.83
N TYR A 102 -11.42 1.42 8.86
CA TYR A 102 -11.10 0.19 8.11
C TYR A 102 -10.95 0.47 6.61
N LYS A 103 -9.89 -0.09 6.01
CA LYS A 103 -9.62 0.08 4.57
C LYS A 103 -10.42 -0.94 3.78
N THR A 104 -11.39 -0.46 3.02
CA THR A 104 -12.26 -1.31 2.21
C THR A 104 -11.53 -1.81 0.95
N TRP A 105 -12.01 -2.91 0.38
CA TRP A 105 -11.42 -3.43 -0.86
C TRP A 105 -11.56 -2.44 -2.03
N GLN A 106 -12.63 -1.64 -2.05
CA GLN A 106 -12.84 -0.59 -3.05
C GLN A 106 -11.76 0.48 -2.94
N GLN A 107 -11.44 0.90 -1.72
CA GLN A 107 -10.39 1.89 -1.47
C GLN A 107 -9.02 1.38 -1.91
N ILE A 108 -8.70 0.13 -1.57
CA ILE A 108 -7.46 -0.54 -2.00
C ILE A 108 -7.40 -0.65 -3.52
N TYR A 109 -8.50 -1.09 -4.15
CA TYR A 109 -8.59 -1.24 -5.61
C TYR A 109 -8.39 0.10 -6.33
N SER A 110 -8.91 1.19 -5.78
CA SER A 110 -8.81 2.53 -6.35
C SER A 110 -7.47 3.24 -6.06
N ASN A 111 -6.57 2.64 -5.27
CA ASN A 111 -5.27 3.22 -4.94
C ASN A 111 -4.28 3.03 -6.10
N ASP A 112 -4.25 3.98 -7.03
CA ASP A 112 -3.35 3.98 -8.20
C ASP A 112 -2.06 4.78 -7.91
N MET A 113 -0.92 4.08 -7.87
CA MET A 113 0.40 4.64 -7.58
C MET A 113 0.89 5.62 -8.65
N SER A 114 0.57 5.36 -9.93
CA SER A 114 0.88 6.28 -11.02
C SER A 114 0.06 7.56 -10.88
N ALA A 115 -1.21 7.44 -10.50
CA ALA A 115 -2.05 8.61 -10.22
C ALA A 115 -1.56 9.40 -9.01
N ILE A 116 -1.13 8.71 -7.93
CA ILE A 116 -0.51 9.34 -6.76
C ILE A 116 0.69 10.19 -7.19
N LEU A 117 1.64 9.60 -7.94
CA LEU A 117 2.82 10.32 -8.42
C LEU A 117 2.45 11.53 -9.26
N LYS A 118 1.52 11.39 -10.21
CA LYS A 118 1.03 12.50 -11.05
C LYS A 118 0.45 13.62 -10.20
N ASN A 119 -0.38 13.29 -9.21
CA ASN A 119 -1.05 14.26 -8.38
C ASN A 119 -0.08 15.05 -7.50
N VAL A 120 0.86 14.37 -6.82
CA VAL A 120 1.80 15.05 -5.91
C VAL A 120 2.90 15.82 -6.66
N THR A 121 3.31 15.36 -7.83
CA THR A 121 4.35 16.05 -8.62
C THR A 121 3.77 17.20 -9.47
N GLY A 122 2.51 17.11 -9.88
CA GLY A 122 1.81 18.18 -10.58
C GLY A 122 2.52 18.59 -11.87
N SER A 123 2.87 19.87 -12.00
CA SER A 123 3.59 20.39 -13.18
C SER A 123 5.03 19.87 -13.31
N GLU A 124 5.58 19.28 -12.26
CA GLU A 124 6.92 18.67 -12.27
C GLU A 124 6.89 17.19 -12.67
N TYR A 125 5.71 16.62 -12.93
CA TYR A 125 5.56 15.26 -13.40
C TYR A 125 6.25 15.07 -14.76
N SER A 126 7.04 14.01 -14.88
CA SER A 126 7.56 13.54 -16.18
C SER A 126 7.22 12.05 -16.37
N PRO A 127 7.01 11.58 -17.61
CA PRO A 127 6.69 10.16 -17.87
C PRO A 127 7.71 9.19 -17.29
N GLU A 128 8.98 9.58 -17.17
CA GLU A 128 10.05 8.77 -16.60
C GLU A 128 9.86 8.52 -15.10
N MET A 129 9.16 9.42 -14.39
CA MET A 129 8.85 9.26 -12.97
C MET A 129 7.93 8.08 -12.70
N GLU A 130 7.18 7.60 -13.70
CA GLU A 130 6.31 6.43 -13.56
C GLU A 130 7.10 5.18 -13.16
N GLN A 131 8.36 5.06 -13.61
CA GLN A 131 9.25 3.96 -13.23
C GLN A 131 9.70 4.01 -11.76
N LEU A 132 9.49 5.15 -11.08
CA LEU A 132 9.77 5.29 -9.66
C LEU A 132 8.70 4.61 -8.80
N ALA A 133 7.48 4.40 -9.32
CA ALA A 133 6.51 3.52 -8.67
C ALA A 133 6.90 2.06 -8.93
N TYR A 134 7.76 1.51 -8.08
CA TYR A 134 8.28 0.15 -8.22
C TYR A 134 7.20 -0.91 -7.96
N GLY A 135 6.20 -0.58 -7.15
CA GLY A 135 5.06 -1.41 -6.83
C GLY A 135 4.39 -0.94 -5.54
N ALA A 136 3.67 -1.84 -4.89
CA ALA A 136 3.06 -1.57 -3.61
C ALA A 136 3.03 -2.82 -2.72
N SER A 137 2.92 -2.60 -1.42
CA SER A 137 2.71 -3.65 -0.44
C SER A 137 1.57 -3.24 0.49
N ALA A 138 0.51 -4.04 0.54
CA ALA A 138 -0.40 -3.98 1.67
C ALA A 138 0.37 -4.42 2.93
N THR A 139 0.13 -3.73 4.04
CA THR A 139 0.84 -3.98 5.29
C THR A 139 -0.16 -4.49 6.33
N ILE A 140 0.25 -5.49 7.08
CA ILE A 140 -0.52 -6.07 8.18
C ILE A 140 0.35 -5.95 9.43
N TRP A 141 0.10 -4.92 10.23
CA TRP A 141 0.69 -4.84 11.57
C TRP A 141 -0.09 -5.75 12.52
N THR A 142 0.60 -6.35 13.49
CA THR A 142 0.10 -7.53 14.22
C THR A 142 -0.16 -7.28 15.70
N GLU A 143 -0.32 -6.01 16.11
CA GLU A 143 -0.67 -5.65 17.48
C GLU A 143 -1.97 -6.32 17.96
N GLU A 144 -2.92 -6.54 17.05
CA GLU A 144 -4.24 -7.13 17.31
C GLU A 144 -4.57 -8.31 16.36
N ILE A 145 -3.54 -8.98 15.81
CA ILE A 145 -3.71 -10.03 14.79
C ILE A 145 -2.79 -11.22 15.09
N ASP A 146 -3.37 -12.41 15.01
CA ASP A 146 -2.75 -13.72 15.24
C ASP A 146 -3.16 -14.71 14.13
N GLU A 147 -2.78 -15.98 14.27
CA GLU A 147 -3.11 -17.05 13.32
C GLU A 147 -4.62 -17.29 13.14
N HIS A 148 -5.45 -16.88 14.10
CA HIS A 148 -6.90 -17.09 14.08
C HIS A 148 -7.64 -15.98 13.33
N SER A 149 -7.02 -14.81 13.20
CA SER A 149 -7.62 -13.62 12.60
C SER A 149 -6.99 -13.21 11.28
N LEU A 150 -5.78 -13.70 10.94
CA LEU A 150 -5.03 -13.30 9.76
C LEU A 150 -5.83 -13.41 8.45
N ASP A 151 -6.52 -14.53 8.22
CA ASP A 151 -7.22 -14.79 6.96
C ASP A 151 -8.30 -13.73 6.67
N GLY A 152 -9.16 -13.44 7.65
CA GLY A 152 -10.20 -12.42 7.49
C GLY A 152 -9.61 -11.01 7.37
N ARG A 153 -8.50 -10.74 8.06
CA ARG A 153 -7.82 -9.44 7.95
C ARG A 153 -7.22 -9.25 6.56
N VAL A 154 -6.61 -10.26 5.97
CA VAL A 154 -5.92 -10.13 4.68
C VAL A 154 -6.89 -10.29 3.51
N TRP A 155 -7.75 -11.30 3.56
CA TRP A 155 -8.57 -11.73 2.44
C TRP A 155 -10.04 -11.31 2.62
N PRO A 156 -10.70 -10.88 1.53
CA PRO A 156 -10.24 -10.87 0.15
C PRO A 156 -9.56 -9.54 -0.25
N ARG A 157 -9.37 -8.59 0.68
CA ARG A 157 -8.85 -7.24 0.39
C ARG A 157 -7.52 -7.24 -0.37
N LEU A 158 -6.60 -8.14 -0.02
CA LEU A 158 -5.32 -8.26 -0.71
C LEU A 158 -5.46 -8.61 -2.19
N ALA A 159 -6.51 -9.34 -2.59
CA ALA A 159 -6.77 -9.64 -3.99
C ALA A 159 -7.13 -8.37 -4.81
N ALA A 160 -7.66 -7.32 -4.16
CA ALA A 160 -7.92 -6.05 -4.83
C ALA A 160 -6.61 -5.33 -5.18
N LEU A 161 -5.64 -5.36 -4.26
CA LEU A 161 -4.30 -4.85 -4.52
C LEU A 161 -3.59 -5.68 -5.59
N ALA A 162 -3.74 -7.01 -5.54
CA ALA A 162 -3.12 -7.90 -6.51
C ALA A 162 -3.50 -7.53 -7.94
N GLU A 163 -4.78 -7.26 -8.21
CA GLU A 163 -5.18 -6.85 -9.54
C GLU A 163 -4.75 -5.42 -9.90
N ARG A 164 -4.83 -4.47 -8.96
CA ARG A 164 -4.30 -3.11 -9.15
C ARG A 164 -2.83 -3.16 -9.60
N LEU A 165 -2.02 -4.02 -9.01
CA LEU A 165 -0.61 -4.18 -9.38
C LEU A 165 -0.40 -5.00 -10.65
N TRP A 166 -1.30 -5.93 -10.96
CA TRP A 166 -1.15 -6.83 -12.11
C TRP A 166 -1.57 -6.20 -13.44
N THR A 167 -2.76 -5.58 -13.49
CA THR A 167 -3.31 -4.99 -14.74
C THR A 167 -3.38 -3.47 -14.72
N ASN A 168 -3.24 -2.84 -13.55
CA ASN A 168 -3.46 -1.40 -13.34
C ASN A 168 -4.67 -0.83 -14.10
N PRO A 169 -5.90 -1.30 -13.79
CA PRO A 169 -7.07 -0.99 -14.60
C PRO A 169 -7.45 0.49 -14.50
N SER A 170 -7.79 1.10 -15.63
CA SER A 170 -8.35 2.46 -15.71
C SER A 170 -9.84 2.52 -15.34
N THR A 171 -10.49 1.36 -15.25
CA THR A 171 -11.88 1.23 -14.87
C THR A 171 -12.04 1.28 -13.34
N PRO A 172 -13.16 1.81 -12.85
CA PRO A 172 -13.37 1.95 -11.41
C PRO A 172 -13.75 0.59 -10.78
N TRP A 173 -13.67 0.48 -9.45
CA TRP A 173 -13.87 -0.80 -8.73
C TRP A 173 -15.24 -1.45 -8.99
N GLN A 174 -16.25 -0.69 -9.39
CA GLN A 174 -17.58 -1.19 -9.71
C GLN A 174 -17.56 -2.19 -10.87
N GLU A 175 -16.64 -2.04 -11.82
CA GLU A 175 -16.46 -3.03 -12.89
C GLU A 175 -15.76 -4.30 -12.41
N ALA A 176 -15.09 -4.23 -11.24
CA ALA A 176 -14.45 -5.35 -10.58
C ALA A 176 -15.38 -6.13 -9.65
N GLU A 177 -16.51 -5.54 -9.25
CA GLU A 177 -17.36 -6.04 -8.16
C GLU A 177 -17.72 -7.51 -8.31
N PHE A 178 -18.34 -7.91 -9.42
CA PHE A 178 -18.83 -9.28 -9.59
C PHE A 178 -17.71 -10.33 -9.60
N ARG A 179 -16.61 -10.05 -10.31
CA ARG A 179 -15.45 -10.96 -10.32
C ARG A 179 -14.75 -11.00 -8.96
N PHE A 180 -14.75 -9.91 -8.20
CA PHE A 180 -14.19 -9.86 -6.86
C PHE A 180 -15.04 -10.69 -5.88
N LEU A 181 -16.38 -10.57 -5.93
CA LEU A 181 -17.30 -11.41 -5.17
C LEU A 181 -17.14 -12.90 -5.52
N HIS A 182 -16.96 -13.24 -6.81
CA HIS A 182 -16.67 -14.61 -7.23
C HIS A 182 -15.31 -15.10 -6.70
N HIS A 183 -14.28 -14.27 -6.76
CA HIS A 183 -12.94 -14.61 -6.28
C HIS A 183 -12.92 -14.90 -4.77
N ARG A 184 -13.68 -14.12 -3.96
CA ARG A 184 -13.85 -14.40 -2.53
C ARG A 184 -14.35 -15.82 -2.28
N GLU A 185 -15.35 -16.28 -3.04
CA GLU A 185 -15.89 -17.64 -2.91
C GLU A 185 -14.90 -18.72 -3.38
N ARG A 186 -14.04 -18.39 -4.35
CA ARG A 186 -12.93 -19.25 -4.74
C ARG A 186 -11.93 -19.43 -3.58
N LEU A 187 -11.59 -18.36 -2.86
CA LEU A 187 -10.70 -18.43 -1.69
C LEU A 187 -11.30 -19.33 -0.59
N VAL A 188 -12.60 -19.19 -0.32
CA VAL A 188 -13.33 -20.08 0.62
C VAL A 188 -13.19 -21.55 0.20
N ARG A 189 -13.39 -21.86 -1.09
CA ARG A 189 -13.24 -23.24 -1.62
C ARG A 189 -11.80 -23.76 -1.53
N GLN A 190 -10.82 -22.88 -1.38
CA GLN A 190 -9.40 -23.23 -1.22
C GLN A 190 -9.00 -23.38 0.25
N GLY A 191 -9.93 -23.27 1.20
CA GLY A 191 -9.65 -23.42 2.63
C GLY A 191 -9.09 -22.16 3.30
N ILE A 192 -9.14 -21.01 2.61
CA ILE A 192 -8.86 -19.70 3.21
C ILE A 192 -10.16 -19.20 3.82
N HIS A 193 -10.09 -18.47 4.94
CA HIS A 193 -11.26 -17.91 5.64
C HIS A 193 -11.41 -16.38 5.41
N PRO A 194 -11.74 -15.91 4.19
CA PRO A 194 -11.86 -14.49 3.90
C PRO A 194 -13.10 -13.87 4.52
N GLU A 195 -13.02 -12.58 4.81
CA GLU A 195 -14.16 -11.78 5.25
C GLU A 195 -15.33 -11.84 4.26
N ALA A 196 -16.54 -11.70 4.80
CA ALA A 196 -17.74 -11.54 4.01
C ALA A 196 -17.80 -10.11 3.47
N LEU A 197 -18.05 -9.95 2.17
CA LEU A 197 -18.09 -8.61 1.53
C LEU A 197 -19.51 -8.04 1.45
N GLN A 198 -20.46 -8.90 1.10
CA GLN A 198 -21.85 -8.55 0.83
C GLN A 198 -22.74 -9.75 1.15
N PRO A 199 -24.06 -9.55 1.35
CA PRO A 199 -25.01 -10.65 1.37
C PRO A 199 -24.87 -11.51 0.11
N GLN A 200 -24.96 -12.84 0.26
CA GLN A 200 -24.86 -13.78 -0.86
C GLN A 200 -25.85 -13.47 -1.99
N TRP A 201 -26.99 -12.88 -1.65
CA TRP A 201 -28.00 -12.41 -2.59
C TRP A 201 -27.44 -11.43 -3.62
N CYS A 202 -26.51 -10.54 -3.25
CA CYS A 202 -25.89 -9.57 -4.18
C CYS A 202 -25.10 -10.25 -5.29
N ARG A 203 -24.41 -11.35 -4.95
CA ARG A 203 -23.69 -12.17 -5.94
C ARG A 203 -24.65 -12.95 -6.85
N GLN A 204 -25.84 -13.31 -6.35
CA GLN A 204 -26.84 -14.06 -7.12
C GLN A 204 -27.75 -13.17 -7.98
N ASN A 205 -27.84 -11.88 -7.66
CA ASN A 205 -28.73 -10.91 -8.30
C ASN A 205 -27.93 -9.66 -8.68
N GLU A 206 -27.07 -9.83 -9.69
CA GLU A 206 -26.15 -8.78 -10.13
C GLU A 206 -26.88 -7.49 -10.49
N GLY A 207 -26.44 -6.36 -9.90
CA GLY A 207 -27.00 -5.03 -10.16
C GLY A 207 -28.22 -4.65 -9.32
N ASP A 208 -28.76 -5.58 -8.52
CA ASP A 208 -29.92 -5.29 -7.67
C ASP A 208 -29.54 -4.92 -6.23
N CYS A 209 -28.27 -5.05 -5.84
CA CYS A 209 -27.81 -4.53 -4.55
C CYS A 209 -27.70 -3.00 -4.59
N PRO A 210 -28.06 -2.30 -3.48
CA PRO A 210 -28.15 -0.85 -3.47
C PRO A 210 -26.83 -0.21 -3.89
N ASP A 211 -26.85 0.37 -5.08
CA ASP A 211 -25.75 1.17 -5.60
C ASP A 211 -26.27 2.59 -5.81
N ARG A 212 -25.50 3.58 -5.33
CA ARG A 212 -25.81 5.01 -5.53
C ARG A 212 -25.62 5.45 -6.99
N ARG A 213 -25.23 4.56 -7.91
CA ARG A 213 -25.20 4.82 -9.35
C ARG A 213 -26.59 5.27 -9.87
N PRO A 214 -26.65 6.27 -10.75
CA PRO A 214 -27.81 6.46 -11.62
C PRO A 214 -28.02 5.19 -12.44
N ARG A 215 -29.21 4.61 -12.39
CA ARG A 215 -29.54 3.45 -13.24
C ARG A 215 -29.35 3.86 -14.71
N LYS A 216 -28.52 3.14 -15.46
CA LYS A 216 -28.56 3.25 -16.93
C LYS A 216 -29.98 2.85 -17.36
N PRO A 217 -30.60 3.59 -18.30
CA PRO A 217 -31.89 3.17 -18.84
C PRO A 217 -31.74 1.74 -19.38
N LYS A 218 -32.67 0.85 -19.03
CA LYS A 218 -32.77 -0.45 -19.70
C LYS A 218 -33.04 -0.14 -21.18
N LYS A 219 -32.16 -0.61 -22.06
CA LYS A 219 -32.42 -0.62 -23.51
C LYS A 219 -33.52 -1.63 -23.83
#